data_AF-A0A9P0AK97-F1
#
_entry.id   AF-A0A9P0AK97-F1
#
_cell.length_a   1.000
_cell.length_b   1.000
_cell.length_c   1.000
_cell.angle_alpha   90.00
_cell.angle_beta   90.00
_cell.angle_gamma   90.00
#
_symmetry.space_group_name_H-M   'P 1'
#
loop_
_entity.id
_entity.type
_entity.pdbx_description
1 polymer ?
#
loop_
_entity_poly.entity_id
_entity_poly.type
_entity_poly.pdbx_seq_one_letter_code
_entity_poly.pdbx_strand_id
1 'polypeptide(L)'
;MGSLDGAVITGFICRLCSKLSRLVIHIYGEQGVTLQLDKKINTYLPISVKFSDPLPKTVCVACVQKLEIHHQLVKRFHAAREHFMESAMNSIRNRSSTSTSCDQSLRCRNSNLNPTSNSSGAEQVTHEYSQADL
;
A
#
# COMPACT_ATOMS: atom_id res chain seq x y z
N MET A 1 25.61 37.38 31.21
CA MET A 1 24.56 36.73 30.40
C MET A 1 25.27 36.03 29.25
N GLY A 2 25.25 34.69 29.20
CA GLY A 2 26.00 33.92 28.20
C GLY A 2 25.25 33.82 26.87
N SER A 3 25.95 34.04 25.75
CA SER A 3 25.41 33.84 24.40
C SER A 3 25.35 32.34 24.06
N LEU A 4 24.28 31.94 23.36
CA LEU A 4 24.09 30.59 22.80
C LEU A 4 24.46 30.51 21.32
N ASP A 5 25.13 31.53 20.77
CA ASP A 5 25.38 31.67 19.32
C ASP A 5 26.30 30.58 18.73
N GLY A 6 26.81 29.66 19.54
CA GLY A 6 27.55 28.46 19.12
C GLY A 6 27.02 27.13 19.69
N ALA A 7 25.82 27.10 20.26
CA ALA A 7 25.28 25.89 20.87
C ALA A 7 24.96 24.82 19.81
N VAL A 8 25.69 23.69 19.85
CA VAL A 8 25.42 22.52 18.99
C VAL A 8 24.09 21.89 19.40
N ILE A 9 23.17 21.75 18.44
CA ILE A 9 21.92 21.01 18.66
C ILE A 9 22.27 19.52 18.80
N THR A 10 22.14 18.98 20.00
CA THR A 10 22.28 17.54 20.25
C THR A 10 21.01 16.79 19.84
N GLY A 11 21.18 15.61 19.25
CA GLY A 11 20.07 14.77 18.80
C GLY A 11 20.55 13.55 18.00
N PHE A 12 19.59 12.73 17.57
CA PHE A 12 19.83 11.54 16.75
C PHE A 12 19.42 11.77 15.31
N ILE A 13 20.13 11.17 14.37
CA ILE A 13 19.82 11.23 12.94
C ILE A 13 18.69 10.24 12.62
N CYS A 14 17.60 10.75 12.04
CA CYS A 14 16.50 9.92 11.57
C CYS A 14 16.87 9.14 10.30
N ARG A 15 16.62 7.82 10.28
CA ARG A 15 16.86 6.92 9.15
C ARG A 15 16.08 7.28 7.89
N LEU A 16 14.90 7.87 8.03
CA LEU A 16 13.98 8.13 6.91
C LEU A 16 14.15 9.50 6.26
N CYS A 17 14.57 10.52 7.02
CA CYS A 17 14.72 11.88 6.49
C CYS A 17 16.10 12.49 6.68
N SER A 18 17.03 11.77 7.32
CA SER A 18 18.41 12.20 7.60
C SER A 18 18.55 13.49 8.41
N LYS A 19 17.47 13.98 9.03
CA LYS A 19 17.47 15.15 9.91
C LYS A 19 17.79 14.75 11.34
N LEU A 20 18.49 15.62 12.07
CA LEU A 20 18.65 15.49 13.51
C LEU A 20 17.31 15.76 14.21
N SER A 21 16.99 14.93 15.20
CA SER A 21 15.84 15.10 16.06
C SER A 21 16.18 14.74 17.50
N ARG A 22 15.64 15.51 18.45
CA ARG A 22 15.77 15.21 19.89
C ARG A 22 14.89 14.03 20.30
N LEU A 23 13.80 13.80 19.58
CA LEU A 23 12.83 12.74 19.87
C LEU A 23 12.79 11.74 18.73
N VAL A 24 13.31 10.55 18.99
CA VAL A 24 13.38 9.45 18.04
C VAL A 24 12.90 8.15 18.66
N ILE A 25 12.43 7.26 17.81
CA ILE A 25 12.00 5.90 18.15
C ILE A 25 13.02 4.94 17.53
N HIS A 26 13.50 3.98 18.31
CA HIS A 26 14.36 2.91 17.81
C HIS A 26 13.52 1.91 17.01
N ILE A 27 13.94 1.61 15.78
CA ILE A 27 13.20 0.73 14.85
C ILE A 27 12.97 -0.66 15.45
N TYR A 28 13.99 -1.18 16.15
CA TYR A 28 13.96 -2.48 16.83
C TYR A 28 13.84 -2.36 18.36
N GLY A 29 13.51 -1.17 18.88
CA GLY A 29 13.16 -0.99 20.29
C GLY A 29 11.71 -1.39 20.54
N GLU A 30 11.29 -1.45 21.80
CA GLU A 30 9.93 -1.84 22.21
C GLU A 30 8.85 -1.12 21.38
N GLN A 31 8.87 0.21 21.37
CA GLN A 31 7.92 1.04 20.61
C GLN A 31 7.99 0.77 19.09
N GLY A 32 9.19 0.54 18.55
CA GLY A 32 9.36 0.25 17.13
C GLY A 32 8.79 -1.10 16.72
N VAL A 33 8.93 -2.10 17.60
CA VAL A 33 8.34 -3.44 17.43
C VAL A 33 6.82 -3.38 17.53
N THR A 34 6.27 -2.68 18.53
CA THR A 34 4.82 -2.49 18.67
C THR A 34 4.21 -1.84 17.42
N LEU A 35 4.89 -0.84 16.84
CA LEU A 35 4.45 -0.15 15.63
C LEU A 35 4.80 -0.90 14.34
N GLN A 36 5.57 -2.00 14.42
CA GLN A 36 6.08 -2.79 13.30
C GLN A 36 6.82 -1.91 12.26
N LEU A 37 7.69 -1.02 12.73
CA LEU A 37 8.37 -0.03 11.89
C LEU A 37 9.24 -0.69 10.82
N ASP A 38 9.96 -1.76 11.16
CA ASP A 38 10.81 -2.51 10.24
C ASP A 38 10.01 -3.05 9.03
N LYS A 39 8.87 -3.69 9.30
CA LYS A 39 7.98 -4.23 8.26
C LYS A 39 7.43 -3.12 7.40
N LYS A 40 6.80 -2.11 8.02
CA LYS A 40 6.18 -0.99 7.29
C LYS A 40 7.18 -0.23 6.43
N ILE A 41 8.41 0.01 6.92
CA ILE A 41 9.44 0.69 6.13
C ILE A 41 9.80 -0.13 4.90
N ASN A 42 10.11 -1.42 5.08
CA ASN A 42 10.51 -2.30 3.98
C ASN A 42 9.38 -2.55 2.96
N THR A 43 8.12 -2.48 3.39
CA THR A 43 6.96 -2.64 2.49
C THR A 43 6.67 -1.39 1.68
N TYR A 44 6.79 -0.20 2.27
CA TYR A 44 6.30 1.05 1.67
C TYR A 44 7.37 1.94 1.07
N LEU A 45 8.62 1.80 1.50
CA LEU A 45 9.72 2.62 1.04
C LEU A 45 10.72 1.75 0.28
N PRO A 46 11.38 2.28 -0.77
CA PRO A 46 12.38 1.56 -1.55
C PRO A 46 13.74 1.51 -0.81
N ILE A 47 13.73 1.18 0.48
CA ILE A 47 14.92 1.02 1.31
C ILE A 47 14.79 -0.25 2.13
N SER A 48 15.92 -0.91 2.41
CA SER A 48 15.95 -2.09 3.28
C SER A 48 16.55 -1.73 4.63
N VAL A 49 15.76 -1.87 5.69
CA VAL A 49 16.22 -1.74 7.07
C VAL A 49 16.32 -3.13 7.69
N LYS A 50 17.50 -3.45 8.25
CA LYS A 50 17.81 -4.74 8.87
C LYS A 50 18.36 -4.56 10.29
N PHE A 51 18.20 -5.58 11.12
CA PHE A 51 18.75 -5.55 12.48
C PHE A 51 20.28 -5.45 12.46
N SER A 52 20.95 -5.99 11.46
CA SER A 52 22.41 -5.91 11.25
C SER A 52 22.90 -4.65 10.53
N ASP A 53 22.02 -3.67 10.27
CA ASP A 53 22.37 -2.44 9.53
C ASP A 53 23.41 -1.59 10.28
N PRO A 54 24.53 -1.17 9.64
CA PRO A 54 25.52 -0.30 10.27
C PRO A 54 25.03 1.15 10.47
N LEU A 55 23.90 1.53 9.85
CA LEU A 55 23.37 2.90 9.88
C LEU A 55 22.42 3.15 11.07
N PRO A 56 22.10 4.42 11.40
CA PRO A 56 21.30 4.76 12.57
C PRO A 56 19.94 4.05 12.60
N LYS A 57 19.69 3.28 13.68
CA LYS A 57 18.46 2.50 13.88
C LYS A 57 17.32 3.31 14.50
N THR A 58 17.28 4.62 14.23
CA THR A 58 16.31 5.55 14.86
C THR A 58 15.49 6.29 13.81
N VAL A 59 14.24 6.60 14.13
CA VAL A 59 13.30 7.32 13.27
C VAL A 59 12.63 8.42 14.08
N CYS A 60 12.57 9.65 13.55
CA CYS A 60 11.89 10.74 14.23
C CYS A 60 10.35 10.57 14.18
N VAL A 61 9.66 11.13 15.16
CA VAL A 61 8.21 11.01 15.32
C VAL A 61 7.44 11.46 14.08
N ALA A 62 7.88 12.54 13.43
CA ALA A 62 7.24 13.06 12.21
C ALA A 62 7.28 12.05 11.05
N CYS A 63 8.38 11.28 10.92
CA CYS A 63 8.47 10.25 9.89
C CYS A 63 7.61 9.03 10.21
N VAL A 64 7.51 8.65 11.49
CA VAL A 64 6.61 7.58 11.94
C VAL A 64 5.15 7.93 11.64
N GLN A 65 4.71 9.16 11.95
CA GLN A 65 3.34 9.61 11.65
C GLN A 65 3.02 9.53 10.15
N LYS A 66 3.94 10.00 9.29
CA LYS A 66 3.77 9.91 7.84
C LYS A 66 3.70 8.47 7.35
N LEU A 67 4.54 7.59 7.90
CA LEU A 67 4.53 6.17 7.57
C LEU A 67 3.20 5.51 7.96
N GLU A 68 2.65 5.88 9.11
CA GLU A 68 1.37 5.35 9.58
C GLU A 68 0.19 5.84 8.73
N ILE A 69 0.18 7.12 8.35
CA ILE A 69 -0.82 7.66 7.41
C ILE A 69 -0.77 6.91 6.07
N HIS A 70 0.43 6.66 5.55
CA HIS A 70 0.62 5.91 4.32
C HIS A 70 0.10 4.47 4.44
N HIS A 71 0.43 3.78 5.54
CA HIS A 71 -0.08 2.44 5.84
C HIS A 71 -1.62 2.38 5.87
N GLN A 72 -2.26 3.35 6.52
CA GLN A 72 -3.72 3.42 6.59
C GLN A 72 -4.35 3.71 5.22
N LEU A 73 -3.74 4.58 4.42
CA LEU A 73 -4.20 4.87 3.07
C LEU A 73 -4.18 3.60 2.21
N VAL A 74 -3.07 2.87 2.20
CA VAL A 74 -2.92 1.62 1.45
C VAL A 74 -3.93 0.58 1.91
N LYS A 75 -4.12 0.40 3.23
CA LYS A 75 -5.15 -0.49 3.78
C LYS A 75 -6.56 -0.16 3.26
N ARG A 76 -6.92 1.13 3.22
CA ARG A 76 -8.22 1.55 2.70
C ARG A 76 -8.37 1.28 1.21
N PHE A 77 -7.31 1.46 0.43
CA PHE A 77 -7.34 1.10 -1.00
C PHE A 77 -7.53 -0.39 -1.22
N HIS A 78 -6.85 -1.24 -0.45
CA HIS A 78 -7.08 -2.69 -0.54
C HIS A 78 -8.52 -3.06 -0.17
N ALA A 79 -9.04 -2.56 0.95
CA ALA A 79 -10.41 -2.85 1.38
C ALA A 79 -11.46 -2.36 0.35
N ALA A 80 -11.28 -1.16 -0.20
CA ALA A 80 -12.17 -0.62 -1.23
C ALA A 80 -12.12 -1.47 -2.52
N ARG A 81 -10.92 -1.93 -2.90
CA ARG A 81 -10.72 -2.80 -4.06
C ARG A 81 -11.41 -4.14 -3.88
N GLU A 82 -11.27 -4.76 -2.71
CA GLU A 82 -11.93 -6.02 -2.36
C GLU A 82 -13.46 -5.88 -2.41
N HIS A 83 -14.00 -4.83 -1.79
CA HIS A 83 -15.44 -4.55 -1.81
C HIS A 83 -15.97 -4.31 -3.23
N PHE A 84 -15.21 -3.60 -4.07
CA PHE A 84 -15.56 -3.39 -5.47
C PHE A 84 -15.56 -4.69 -6.28
N MET A 85 -14.57 -5.56 -6.07
CA MET A 85 -14.48 -6.86 -6.73
C MET A 85 -15.60 -7.81 -6.30
N GLU A 86 -15.92 -7.87 -5.01
CA GLU A 86 -17.03 -8.69 -4.50
C GLU A 86 -18.38 -8.22 -5.06
N SER A 87 -18.60 -6.91 -5.09
CA SER A 87 -19.81 -6.32 -5.66
C SER A 87 -19.95 -6.63 -7.16
N ALA A 88 -18.84 -6.56 -7.90
CA ALA A 88 -18.81 -6.94 -9.31
C ALA A 88 -19.15 -8.43 -9.50
N MET A 89 -18.61 -9.32 -8.67
CA MET A 89 -18.86 -10.76 -8.78
C MET A 89 -20.31 -11.14 -8.39
N ASN A 90 -20.88 -10.49 -7.38
CA ASN A 90 -22.29 -10.68 -7.00
C ASN A 90 -23.25 -10.21 -8.11
N SER A 91 -22.91 -9.15 -8.85
CA SER A 91 -23.74 -8.68 -9.97
C SER A 91 -23.78 -9.68 -11.15
N ILE A 92 -22.71 -10.46 -11.37
CA ILE A 92 -22.69 -11.56 -12.36
C ILE A 92 -23.54 -12.74 -11.86
N ARG A 93 -23.42 -13.10 -10.57
CA ARG A 93 -24.14 -14.23 -9.97
C ARG A 93 -25.66 -14.03 -9.94
N ASN A 94 -26.11 -12.81 -9.63
CA ASN A 94 -27.54 -12.48 -9.62
C ASN A 94 -28.18 -12.58 -11.01
N ARG A 95 -27.41 -12.42 -12.09
CA ARG A 95 -27.92 -12.56 -13.47
C ARG A 95 -28.22 -14.02 -13.86
N SER A 96 -27.59 -14.98 -13.18
CA SER A 96 -27.78 -16.41 -13.41
C SER A 96 -28.93 -17.01 -12.59
N SER A 97 -29.56 -16.24 -11.70
CA SER A 97 -30.59 -16.71 -10.76
C SER A 97 -32.02 -16.41 -11.22
N THR A 98 -32.19 -15.65 -12.31
CA THR A 98 -33.50 -15.35 -12.94
C THR A 98 -33.65 -16.11 -14.25
N SER A 99 -33.81 -17.44 -14.17
CA SER A 99 -34.48 -18.25 -15.22
C SER A 99 -34.82 -19.65 -14.73
N THR A 100 -35.80 -19.77 -13.83
CA THR A 100 -36.65 -20.97 -13.79
C THR A 100 -38.11 -20.57 -13.57
N SER A 101 -38.93 -20.88 -14.60
CA SER A 101 -40.38 -20.69 -14.80
C SER A 101 -40.88 -19.27 -15.16
N CYS A 102 -41.77 -19.02 -16.13
CA CYS A 102 -42.34 -19.78 -17.26
C CYS A 102 -43.11 -18.79 -18.17
N ASP A 103 -43.22 -19.13 -19.46
CA ASP A 103 -44.14 -18.64 -20.51
C ASP A 103 -44.36 -17.12 -20.74
N GLN A 104 -43.79 -16.59 -21.83
CA GLN A 104 -44.58 -15.85 -22.82
C GLN A 104 -43.87 -15.91 -24.18
N SER A 105 -44.51 -16.59 -25.13
CA SER A 105 -44.21 -16.56 -26.55
C SER A 105 -44.02 -15.13 -27.07
N LEU A 106 -42.85 -14.82 -27.65
CA LEU A 106 -42.63 -14.26 -29.00
C LEU A 106 -41.19 -13.70 -29.13
N ARG A 107 -40.53 -14.14 -30.19
CA ARG A 107 -39.14 -13.85 -30.56
C ARG A 107 -38.87 -12.36 -30.78
N CYS A 108 -37.64 -11.93 -30.49
CA CYS A 108 -36.87 -11.10 -31.41
C CYS A 108 -35.40 -11.54 -31.41
N ARG A 109 -34.78 -11.35 -32.58
CA ARG A 109 -33.68 -12.11 -33.13
C ARG A 109 -32.40 -11.25 -33.08
N ASN A 110 -31.35 -11.82 -32.49
CA ASN A 110 -29.94 -11.79 -32.86
C ASN A 110 -29.27 -10.47 -33.34
N SER A 111 -28.13 -10.13 -32.75
CA SER A 111 -26.89 -9.94 -33.53
C SER A 111 -25.66 -9.87 -32.61
N ASN A 112 -24.74 -10.81 -32.84
CA ASN A 112 -23.34 -10.68 -32.47
C ASN A 112 -22.79 -9.32 -32.89
N LEU A 113 -22.17 -8.60 -31.96
CA LEU A 113 -21.10 -7.66 -32.25
C LEU A 113 -19.87 -8.13 -31.48
N ASN A 114 -19.10 -8.98 -32.15
CA ASN A 114 -17.69 -9.22 -31.86
C ASN A 114 -16.92 -7.98 -32.38
N PRO A 115 -16.05 -7.33 -31.61
CA PRO A 115 -14.94 -6.59 -32.19
C PRO A 115 -13.72 -7.51 -32.20
N THR A 116 -13.38 -7.96 -33.41
CA THR A 116 -12.12 -8.62 -33.74
C THR A 116 -10.91 -7.74 -33.42
N SER A 117 -9.85 -8.43 -32.99
CA SER A 117 -8.43 -8.05 -32.97
C SER A 117 -7.99 -6.95 -33.95
N ASN A 118 -7.15 -6.03 -33.47
CA ASN A 118 -5.91 -5.72 -34.19
C ASN A 118 -4.82 -5.11 -33.28
N SER A 119 -3.61 -5.63 -33.47
CA SER A 119 -2.33 -5.22 -32.91
C SER A 119 -1.83 -3.87 -33.43
N SER A 120 -1.27 -3.02 -32.57
CA SER A 120 -0.07 -2.19 -32.82
C SER A 120 0.35 -1.40 -31.57
N GLY A 121 1.50 -1.77 -31.01
CA GLY A 121 2.49 -0.90 -30.34
C GLY A 121 2.07 0.04 -29.20
N ALA A 122 2.39 -0.34 -27.96
CA ALA A 122 3.07 0.53 -27.00
C ALA A 122 3.64 -0.31 -25.84
N GLU A 123 4.86 0.03 -25.46
CA GLU A 123 5.66 -0.55 -24.38
C GLU A 123 4.96 -0.57 -23.01
N GLN A 124 5.37 -1.54 -22.17
CA GLN A 124 5.76 -1.42 -20.74
C GLN A 124 5.35 -2.70 -19.97
N VAL A 125 6.31 -3.54 -19.57
CA VAL A 125 7.10 -3.44 -18.32
C VAL A 125 6.25 -3.72 -17.07
N THR A 126 6.30 -4.98 -16.64
CA THR A 126 6.53 -5.53 -15.28
C THR A 126 5.68 -6.78 -15.04
N HIS A 127 6.36 -7.91 -15.18
CA HIS A 127 5.97 -9.20 -14.63
C HIS A 127 6.16 -9.16 -13.11
N GLU A 128 5.24 -9.83 -12.42
CA GLU A 128 5.36 -10.32 -11.04
C GLU A 128 5.58 -9.27 -9.94
N TYR A 129 4.48 -8.87 -9.30
CA TYR A 129 4.52 -8.75 -7.84
C TYR A 129 3.80 -9.95 -7.25
N SER A 130 4.64 -10.83 -6.70
CA SER A 130 4.32 -12.06 -6.00
C SER A 130 3.22 -11.84 -4.97
N GLN A 131 2.21 -12.68 -5.09
CA GLN A 131 1.33 -13.09 -4.03
C GLN A 131 2.18 -13.79 -2.96
N ALA A 132 2.42 -13.11 -1.84
CA ALA A 132 3.02 -13.70 -0.65
C ALA A 132 2.35 -13.12 0.61
N ASP A 133 1.54 -13.98 1.21
CA ASP A 133 1.46 -14.27 2.64
C ASP A 133 0.98 -13.18 3.61
N LEU A 134 -0.31 -13.32 3.95
CA LEU A 134 -0.82 -13.22 5.31
C LEU A 134 -0.37 -14.44 6.13
#